data_AF-A0A9E0HHH4-F1
#
_entry.id   AF-A0A9E0HHH4-F1
#
_cell.length_a   1.000
_cell.length_b   1.000
_cell.length_c   1.000
_cell.angle_alpha   90.00
_cell.angle_beta   90.00
_cell.angle_gamma   90.00
#
_symmetry.space_group_name_H-M   'P 1'
#
loop_
_entity.id
_entity.type
_entity.pdbx_description
1 polymer ?
#
loop_
_entity_poly.entity_id
_entity_poly.type
_entity_poly.pdbx_seq_one_letter_code
_entity_poly.pdbx_strand_id
1 'polypeptide(L)'
;MRTSGLVALVALAAAATAAHADDSYDALAAKAQAMTDRDLAGAVWALTATCDQGGAAGRLCRFVRDQRAAQLRTTTWRVDAEAGAFAVGEWDPAARAVLTSLSGCVACAKPIGGLYLVSHKAAPTFVGEVARAATLHEGARGFPTQAAAERWRAQAATARAQFVVRLAGPAGGKFERDGKRGLALEVLAYRVHTPCDGAIVVAQPRADALAAEPAACAAIVDDTPPPVDPTAGLPEALTADDLKRVLRPVSEAARDCFDAYGVPGKGKLTYTVSGAGAITAYEQVGDFVDTPTGRCIDKAAKAVSFPASRKASFTFTYPISVQ
;
A
#
# COMPACT_ATOMS: atom_id res chain seq x y z
N MET A 1 -9.18 -4.35 -54.50
CA MET A 1 -9.43 -5.58 -53.71
C MET A 1 -9.21 -5.24 -52.24
N ARG A 2 -10.30 -5.15 -51.45
CA ARG A 2 -10.24 -4.83 -50.01
C ARG A 2 -10.27 -6.16 -49.24
N THR A 3 -9.16 -6.51 -48.61
CA THR A 3 -9.06 -7.69 -47.73
C THR A 3 -9.49 -7.30 -46.32
N SER A 4 -10.69 -7.71 -45.94
CA SER A 4 -11.20 -7.66 -44.57
C SER A 4 -10.51 -8.72 -43.73
N GLY A 5 -9.66 -8.31 -42.78
CA GLY A 5 -9.03 -9.21 -41.80
C GLY A 5 -9.95 -9.44 -40.61
N LEU A 6 -10.33 -10.69 -40.39
CA LEU A 6 -11.07 -11.15 -39.20
C LEU A 6 -10.10 -11.18 -38.00
N VAL A 7 -10.34 -10.35 -36.99
CA VAL A 7 -9.62 -10.38 -35.71
C VAL A 7 -10.36 -11.33 -34.77
N ALA A 8 -9.79 -12.52 -34.53
CA ALA A 8 -10.31 -13.47 -33.55
C ALA A 8 -9.87 -13.06 -32.13
N LEU A 9 -10.83 -12.65 -31.30
CA LEU A 9 -10.65 -12.42 -29.87
C LEU A 9 -10.54 -13.77 -29.14
N VAL A 10 -9.32 -14.16 -28.76
CA VAL A 10 -9.08 -15.29 -27.86
C VAL A 10 -9.25 -14.78 -26.42
N ALA A 11 -10.35 -15.19 -25.77
CA ALA A 11 -10.57 -14.93 -24.35
C ALA A 11 -9.68 -15.87 -23.52
N LEU A 12 -8.59 -15.34 -22.95
CA LEU A 12 -7.80 -16.03 -21.94
C LEU A 12 -8.58 -16.05 -20.61
N ALA A 13 -9.17 -17.20 -20.28
CA ALA A 13 -9.72 -17.46 -18.96
C ALA A 13 -8.55 -17.64 -17.98
N ALA A 14 -8.24 -16.60 -17.20
CA ALA A 14 -7.30 -16.68 -16.09
C ALA A 14 -7.92 -17.52 -14.97
N ALA A 15 -7.49 -18.77 -14.83
CA ALA A 15 -7.81 -19.58 -13.66
C ALA A 15 -7.14 -18.97 -12.43
N ALA A 16 -7.94 -18.34 -11.55
CA ALA A 16 -7.47 -17.90 -10.24
C ALA A 16 -7.21 -19.14 -9.38
N THR A 17 -5.94 -19.51 -9.22
CA THR A 17 -5.51 -20.50 -8.22
C THR A 17 -5.92 -20.01 -6.84
N ALA A 18 -6.64 -20.84 -6.08
CA ALA A 18 -7.04 -20.53 -4.71
C ALA A 18 -5.80 -20.22 -3.87
N ALA A 19 -5.72 -18.99 -3.35
CA ALA A 19 -4.66 -18.60 -2.43
C ALA A 19 -4.80 -19.41 -1.13
N HIS A 20 -3.80 -20.25 -0.85
CA HIS A 20 -3.73 -21.03 0.37
C HIS A 20 -3.38 -20.10 1.54
N ALA A 21 -3.94 -20.33 2.73
CA ALA A 21 -3.64 -19.51 3.92
C ALA A 21 -2.16 -19.58 4.38
N ASP A 22 -1.38 -20.50 3.82
CA ASP A 22 0.09 -20.54 3.93
C ASP A 22 0.81 -19.52 3.02
N ASP A 23 0.08 -18.72 2.25
CA ASP A 23 0.62 -17.77 1.26
C ASP A 23 0.91 -16.39 1.86
N SER A 24 1.11 -16.22 3.17
CA SER A 24 1.57 -14.93 3.73
C SER A 24 3.06 -14.92 4.03
N TYR A 25 3.68 -13.73 3.97
CA TYR A 25 5.09 -13.58 4.35
C TYR A 25 5.29 -14.04 5.78
N ASP A 26 4.38 -13.68 6.69
CA ASP A 26 4.50 -13.95 8.12
C ASP A 26 4.41 -15.45 8.44
N ALA A 27 3.58 -16.21 7.71
CA ALA A 27 3.52 -17.68 7.82
C ALA A 27 4.85 -18.33 7.40
N LEU A 28 5.45 -17.88 6.29
CA LEU A 28 6.76 -18.36 5.83
C LEU A 28 7.88 -17.95 6.80
N ALA A 29 7.85 -16.71 7.28
CA ALA A 29 8.83 -16.17 8.20
C ALA A 29 8.78 -16.83 9.59
N ALA A 30 7.61 -17.25 10.07
CA ALA A 30 7.45 -17.96 11.34
C ALA A 30 8.05 -19.38 11.30
N LYS A 31 8.05 -20.03 10.14
CA LYS A 31 8.66 -21.35 9.92
C LYS A 31 10.16 -21.27 9.66
N ALA A 32 10.67 -20.09 9.32
CA ALA A 32 12.07 -19.86 8.98
C ALA A 32 12.91 -19.55 10.23
N GLN A 33 14.15 -20.04 10.25
CA GLN A 33 15.10 -19.71 11.30
C GLN A 33 15.61 -18.28 11.11
N ALA A 34 15.43 -17.41 12.10
CA ALA A 34 16.03 -16.07 12.07
C ALA A 34 17.56 -16.19 12.11
N MET A 35 18.25 -15.49 11.21
CA MET A 35 19.70 -15.45 11.17
C MET A 35 20.20 -14.02 11.37
N THR A 36 21.07 -13.84 12.35
CA THR A 36 21.86 -12.63 12.54
C THR A 36 23.12 -12.66 11.67
N ASP A 37 23.85 -11.55 11.58
CA ASP A 37 25.16 -11.49 10.92
C ASP A 37 26.14 -12.56 11.44
N ARG A 38 26.09 -12.84 12.75
CA ARG A 38 26.93 -13.88 13.38
C ARG A 38 26.54 -15.27 12.90
N ASP A 39 25.25 -15.55 12.78
CA ASP A 39 24.76 -16.84 12.29
C ASP A 39 25.10 -17.02 10.81
N LEU A 40 24.97 -15.95 10.02
CA LEU A 40 25.36 -15.94 8.61
C LEU A 40 26.86 -16.23 8.43
N ALA A 41 27.72 -15.64 9.25
CA ALA A 41 29.14 -15.96 9.25
C ALA A 41 29.41 -17.45 9.59
N GLY A 42 28.66 -18.00 10.54
CA GLY A 42 28.70 -19.43 10.87
C GLY A 42 28.27 -20.32 9.70
N ALA A 43 27.25 -19.91 8.95
CA ALA A 43 26.79 -20.61 7.76
C ALA A 43 27.81 -20.55 6.61
N VAL A 44 28.39 -19.38 6.36
CA VAL A 44 29.48 -19.21 5.39
C VAL A 44 30.66 -20.11 5.75
N TRP A 45 31.06 -20.15 7.02
CA TRP A 45 32.12 -21.03 7.49
C TRP A 45 31.81 -22.50 7.21
N ALA A 46 30.60 -22.96 7.54
CA ALA A 46 30.19 -24.34 7.29
C ALA A 46 30.24 -24.71 5.80
N LEU A 47 30.10 -23.73 4.91
CA LEU A 47 30.16 -23.95 3.47
C LEU A 47 31.58 -23.81 2.89
N THR A 48 32.51 -23.14 3.56
CA THR A 48 33.83 -22.79 2.98
C THR A 48 35.05 -23.27 3.74
N ALA A 49 34.90 -23.72 4.99
CA ALA A 49 36.02 -24.19 5.78
C ALA A 49 36.75 -25.35 5.09
N THR A 50 38.07 -25.21 4.90
CA THR A 50 38.90 -26.22 4.25
C THR A 50 39.18 -27.41 5.16
N CYS A 51 39.33 -27.16 6.48
CA CYS A 51 39.60 -28.17 7.50
C CYS A 51 40.89 -28.98 7.23
N ASP A 52 41.94 -28.29 6.79
CA ASP A 52 43.22 -28.90 6.35
C ASP A 52 44.12 -29.37 7.50
N GLN A 53 43.68 -29.20 8.75
CA GLN A 53 44.43 -29.70 9.91
C GLN A 53 44.59 -31.23 9.82
N GLY A 54 45.78 -31.73 10.14
CA GLY A 54 46.03 -33.17 10.22
C GLY A 54 45.30 -33.84 11.40
N GLY A 55 45.29 -35.18 11.39
CA GLY A 55 44.89 -35.98 12.55
C GLY A 55 43.41 -35.85 12.95
N ALA A 56 43.16 -35.90 14.27
CA ALA A 56 41.81 -35.88 14.84
C ALA A 56 41.11 -34.52 14.67
N ALA A 57 41.85 -33.41 14.76
CA ALA A 57 41.30 -32.07 14.65
C ALA A 57 40.69 -31.81 13.26
N GLY A 58 41.40 -32.19 12.18
CA GLY A 58 40.85 -32.10 10.82
C GLY A 58 39.61 -32.95 10.60
N ARG A 59 39.59 -34.17 11.15
CA ARG A 59 38.40 -35.05 11.07
C ARG A 59 37.20 -34.44 11.79
N LEU A 60 37.41 -33.91 13.00
CA LEU A 60 36.34 -33.24 13.76
C LEU A 60 35.83 -31.99 13.03
N CYS A 61 36.74 -31.17 12.49
CA CYS A 61 36.37 -30.00 11.70
C CYS A 61 35.49 -30.38 10.51
N ARG A 62 35.90 -31.37 9.71
CA ARG A 62 35.12 -31.85 8.55
C ARG A 62 33.76 -32.38 8.97
N PHE A 63 33.70 -33.18 10.03
CA PHE A 63 32.43 -33.69 10.56
C PHE A 63 31.46 -32.56 10.94
N VAL A 64 31.91 -31.59 11.74
CA VAL A 64 31.07 -30.45 12.17
C VAL A 64 30.67 -29.58 10.98
N ARG A 65 31.61 -29.29 10.08
CA ARG A 65 31.37 -28.53 8.85
C ARG A 65 30.30 -29.20 7.99
N ASP A 66 30.46 -30.49 7.72
CA ASP A 66 29.59 -31.24 6.80
C ASP A 66 28.19 -31.42 7.41
N GLN A 67 28.09 -31.67 8.72
CA GLN A 67 26.81 -31.72 9.43
C GLN A 67 26.06 -30.39 9.35
N ARG A 68 26.75 -29.27 9.61
CA ARG A 68 26.15 -27.93 9.50
C ARG A 68 25.78 -27.61 8.06
N ALA A 69 26.64 -27.93 7.08
CA ALA A 69 26.33 -27.73 5.66
C ALA A 69 25.09 -28.52 5.22
N ALA A 70 24.93 -29.76 5.71
CA ALA A 70 23.74 -30.57 5.45
C ALA A 70 22.46 -29.92 6.03
N GLN A 71 22.52 -29.46 7.28
CA GLN A 71 21.40 -28.74 7.91
C GLN A 71 21.05 -27.45 7.15
N LEU A 72 22.06 -26.68 6.74
CA LEU A 72 21.85 -25.43 6.01
C LEU A 72 21.13 -25.66 4.68
N ARG A 73 21.39 -26.77 3.99
CA ARG A 73 20.73 -27.06 2.70
C ARG A 73 19.24 -27.34 2.80
N THR A 74 18.75 -27.78 3.96
CA THR A 74 17.34 -28.14 4.17
C THR A 74 16.57 -27.10 4.97
N THR A 75 17.25 -26.07 5.49
CA THR A 75 16.65 -25.06 6.36
C THR A 75 16.30 -23.81 5.57
N THR A 76 15.15 -23.23 5.87
CA THR A 76 14.75 -21.89 5.41
C THR A 76 15.12 -20.87 6.48
N TRP A 77 15.61 -19.71 6.05
CA TRP A 77 16.08 -18.66 6.94
C TRP A 77 15.34 -17.36 6.72
N ARG A 78 15.21 -16.58 7.79
CA ARG A 78 14.83 -15.18 7.70
C ARG A 78 16.07 -14.33 7.93
N VAL A 79 16.40 -13.50 6.94
CA VAL A 79 17.59 -12.64 6.94
C VAL A 79 17.17 -11.20 6.66
N ASP A 80 17.89 -10.25 7.23
CA ASP A 80 17.79 -8.86 6.82
C ASP A 80 18.59 -8.66 5.52
N ALA A 81 18.09 -7.79 4.65
CA ALA A 81 18.81 -7.39 3.46
C ALA A 81 19.92 -6.38 3.80
N GLU A 82 20.91 -6.24 2.93
CA GLU A 82 21.93 -5.20 3.10
C GLU A 82 21.31 -3.80 2.98
N ALA A 83 21.90 -2.82 3.68
CA ALA A 83 21.56 -1.41 3.48
C ALA A 83 21.71 -1.03 1.99
N GLY A 84 20.67 -0.43 1.41
CA GLY A 84 20.60 -0.08 -0.01
C GLY A 84 20.05 -1.18 -0.92
N ALA A 85 19.66 -2.35 -0.38
CA ALA A 85 18.95 -3.37 -1.16
C ALA A 85 17.59 -2.86 -1.66
N PHE A 86 16.92 -2.03 -0.85
CA PHE A 86 15.72 -1.29 -1.24
C PHE A 86 16.08 0.14 -1.63
N ALA A 87 15.62 0.58 -2.80
CA ALA A 87 15.86 1.92 -3.32
C ALA A 87 14.53 2.62 -3.60
N VAL A 88 14.51 3.91 -3.28
CA VAL A 88 13.40 4.82 -3.54
C VAL A 88 13.89 5.90 -4.50
N GLY A 89 13.34 5.91 -5.70
CA GLY A 89 13.69 6.86 -6.76
C GLY A 89 13.23 8.29 -6.43
N GLU A 90 13.51 9.21 -7.36
CA GLU A 90 13.00 10.57 -7.33
C GLU A 90 11.50 10.62 -7.68
N TRP A 91 10.86 11.75 -7.39
CA TRP A 91 9.50 12.04 -7.84
C TRP A 91 9.47 12.26 -9.36
N ASP A 92 8.61 11.52 -10.05
CA ASP A 92 8.28 11.75 -11.45
C ASP A 92 7.00 12.62 -11.54
N PRO A 93 7.09 13.89 -11.97
CA PRO A 93 5.94 14.77 -12.07
C PRO A 93 4.96 14.37 -13.18
N ALA A 94 5.43 13.68 -14.23
CA ALA A 94 4.60 13.24 -15.33
C ALA A 94 3.77 12.01 -14.92
N ALA A 95 4.41 11.03 -14.27
CA ALA A 95 3.72 9.85 -13.75
C ALA A 95 2.98 10.11 -12.44
N ARG A 96 3.25 11.25 -11.78
CA ARG A 96 2.83 11.56 -10.41
C ARG A 96 3.14 10.39 -9.46
N ALA A 97 4.34 9.84 -9.57
CA ALA A 97 4.74 8.65 -8.84
C ALA A 97 6.21 8.68 -8.39
N VAL A 98 6.54 7.82 -7.43
CA VAL A 98 7.92 7.50 -7.05
C VAL A 98 8.20 6.04 -7.39
N LEU A 99 9.31 5.78 -8.07
CA LEU A 99 9.74 4.42 -8.36
C LEU A 99 10.37 3.77 -7.12
N THR A 100 10.07 2.49 -6.92
CA THR A 100 10.68 1.67 -5.88
C THR A 100 11.29 0.44 -6.51
N SER A 101 12.48 0.06 -6.06
CA SER A 101 13.10 -1.19 -6.45
C SER A 101 13.67 -1.93 -5.25
N LEU A 102 13.61 -3.25 -5.31
CA LEU A 102 14.20 -4.15 -4.32
C LEU A 102 15.12 -5.12 -5.05
N SER A 103 16.39 -5.07 -4.73
CA SER A 103 17.38 -6.05 -5.17
C SER A 103 17.48 -7.20 -4.17
N GLY A 104 17.78 -8.40 -4.66
CA GLY A 104 17.95 -9.59 -3.82
C GLY A 104 19.32 -9.63 -3.17
N CYS A 105 19.68 -8.57 -2.45
CA CYS A 105 21.01 -8.36 -1.90
C CYS A 105 21.02 -8.57 -0.37
N VAL A 106 21.70 -9.61 0.12
CA VAL A 106 21.89 -9.86 1.55
C VAL A 106 23.26 -9.36 2.02
N ALA A 107 24.30 -9.56 1.21
CA ALA A 107 25.65 -9.06 1.47
C ALA A 107 26.38 -8.81 0.15
N CYS A 108 26.18 -7.65 -0.46
CA CYS A 108 26.75 -7.28 -1.75
C CYS A 108 27.91 -6.29 -1.64
N ALA A 109 27.89 -5.36 -0.69
CA ALA A 109 28.98 -4.41 -0.47
C ALA A 109 29.96 -4.90 0.60
N LYS A 110 29.47 -5.64 1.61
CA LYS A 110 30.31 -6.23 2.66
C LYS A 110 30.18 -7.76 2.68
N PRO A 111 31.03 -8.49 1.93
CA PRO A 111 30.94 -9.95 1.88
C PRO A 111 31.20 -10.58 3.25
N ILE A 112 30.33 -11.51 3.66
CA ILE A 112 30.41 -12.19 4.95
C ILE A 112 31.36 -13.38 4.79
N GLY A 113 32.44 -13.42 5.59
CA GLY A 113 33.46 -14.47 5.45
C GLY A 113 34.10 -14.53 4.05
N GLY A 114 34.13 -13.40 3.33
CA GLY A 114 34.62 -13.32 1.96
C GLY A 114 33.69 -13.89 0.89
N LEU A 115 32.42 -14.13 1.21
CA LEU A 115 31.37 -14.50 0.24
C LEU A 115 30.33 -13.41 0.09
N TYR A 116 29.95 -13.14 -1.16
CA TYR A 116 28.76 -12.34 -1.49
C TYR A 116 27.49 -13.19 -1.36
N LEU A 117 26.43 -12.65 -0.79
CA LEU A 117 25.14 -13.34 -0.65
C LEU A 117 24.08 -12.60 -1.49
N VAL A 118 23.61 -13.24 -2.57
CA VAL A 118 22.71 -12.64 -3.56
C VAL A 118 21.62 -13.60 -4.01
N SER A 119 20.50 -13.08 -4.50
CA SER A 119 19.43 -13.89 -5.09
C SER A 119 19.91 -14.60 -6.35
N HIS A 120 19.53 -15.87 -6.50
CA HIS A 120 19.81 -16.69 -7.69
C HIS A 120 18.92 -16.36 -8.90
N LYS A 121 17.95 -15.42 -8.78
CA LYS A 121 17.02 -15.05 -9.86
C LYS A 121 17.75 -14.59 -11.13
N ALA A 122 18.94 -14.01 -10.99
CA ALA A 122 19.88 -13.77 -12.07
C ALA A 122 21.31 -13.87 -11.57
N ALA A 123 22.23 -14.14 -12.50
CA ALA A 123 23.66 -14.02 -12.28
C ALA A 123 24.03 -12.61 -11.75
N PRO A 124 24.74 -12.47 -10.61
CA PRO A 124 25.19 -11.15 -10.17
C PRO A 124 26.24 -10.58 -11.12
N THR A 125 26.28 -9.26 -11.23
CA THR A 125 27.37 -8.51 -11.86
C THR A 125 28.16 -7.75 -10.78
N PHE A 126 29.36 -7.26 -11.10
CA PHE A 126 30.22 -6.58 -10.14
C PHE A 126 30.64 -5.20 -10.63
N VAL A 127 30.62 -4.23 -9.72
CA VAL A 127 31.19 -2.88 -9.93
C VAL A 127 32.26 -2.69 -8.86
N GLY A 128 33.51 -2.98 -9.22
CA GLY A 128 34.60 -3.05 -8.26
C GLY A 128 34.36 -4.16 -7.23
N GLU A 129 34.33 -3.80 -5.94
CA GLU A 129 34.11 -4.74 -4.83
C GLU A 129 32.63 -4.92 -4.46
N VAL A 130 31.70 -4.31 -5.19
CA VAL A 130 30.26 -4.34 -4.89
C VAL A 130 29.53 -5.23 -5.89
N ALA A 131 28.83 -6.25 -5.40
CA ALA A 131 27.94 -7.08 -6.20
C ALA A 131 26.64 -6.32 -6.53
N ARG A 132 26.07 -6.58 -7.72
CA ARG A 132 24.74 -6.14 -8.13
C ARG A 132 23.87 -7.38 -8.26
N ALA A 133 22.95 -7.55 -7.32
CA ALA A 133 21.99 -8.65 -7.32
C ALA A 133 20.82 -8.39 -8.28
N ALA A 134 20.09 -9.45 -8.61
CA ALA A 134 18.89 -9.36 -9.42
C ALA A 134 17.79 -8.51 -8.75
N THR A 135 17.03 -7.76 -9.54
CA THR A 135 15.82 -7.07 -9.08
C THR A 135 14.72 -8.07 -8.76
N LEU A 136 14.29 -8.09 -7.50
CA LEU A 136 13.18 -8.89 -7.02
C LEU A 136 11.85 -8.20 -7.30
N HIS A 137 11.79 -6.89 -7.02
CA HIS A 137 10.63 -6.05 -7.20
C HIS A 137 11.00 -4.73 -7.87
N GLU A 138 10.12 -4.27 -8.75
CA GLU A 138 10.11 -2.92 -9.29
C GLU A 138 8.66 -2.46 -9.34
N GLY A 139 8.41 -1.23 -8.90
CA GLY A 139 7.07 -0.69 -8.76
C GLY A 139 7.06 0.83 -8.78
N ALA A 140 5.88 1.41 -8.96
CA ALA A 140 5.65 2.84 -8.91
C ALA A 140 4.55 3.12 -7.89
N ARG A 141 4.81 4.04 -6.96
CA ARG A 141 3.82 4.48 -5.96
C ARG A 141 3.31 5.87 -6.34
N GLY A 142 2.01 5.97 -6.63
CA GLY A 142 1.38 7.23 -7.00
C GLY A 142 1.16 8.16 -5.79
N PHE A 143 1.28 9.47 -6.01
CA PHE A 143 0.98 10.49 -4.99
C PHE A 143 0.15 11.64 -5.56
N PRO A 144 -0.68 12.31 -4.73
CA PRO A 144 -1.44 13.47 -5.18
C PRO A 144 -0.55 14.69 -5.43
N THR A 145 0.57 14.85 -4.71
CA THR A 145 1.46 16.01 -4.84
C THR A 145 2.92 15.61 -4.65
N GLN A 146 3.84 16.41 -5.19
CA GLN A 146 5.28 16.25 -4.96
C GLN A 146 5.62 16.28 -3.47
N ALA A 147 5.03 17.20 -2.70
CA ALA A 147 5.25 17.28 -1.26
C ALA A 147 4.77 16.02 -0.50
N ALA A 148 3.73 15.33 -0.97
CA ALA A 148 3.32 14.04 -0.40
C ALA A 148 4.33 12.93 -0.75
N ALA A 149 4.84 12.93 -1.98
CA ALA A 149 5.87 12.00 -2.41
C ALA A 149 7.18 12.18 -1.62
N GLU A 150 7.70 13.40 -1.50
CA GLU A 150 8.94 13.70 -0.78
C GLU A 150 8.88 13.30 0.69
N ARG A 151 7.75 13.56 1.36
CA ARG A 151 7.54 13.11 2.75
C ARG A 151 7.57 11.59 2.88
N TRP A 152 6.85 10.90 2.00
CA TRP A 152 6.88 9.44 1.99
C TRP A 152 8.29 8.91 1.66
N ARG A 153 9.02 9.54 0.75
CA ARG A 153 10.40 9.16 0.42
C ARG A 153 11.33 9.27 1.62
N ALA A 154 11.23 10.37 2.38
CA ALA A 154 12.02 10.56 3.60
C ALA A 154 11.75 9.44 4.63
N GLN A 155 10.49 9.02 4.77
CA GLN A 155 10.11 7.88 5.61
C GLN A 155 10.63 6.55 5.05
N ALA A 156 10.44 6.30 3.76
CA ALA A 156 10.85 5.06 3.11
C ALA A 156 12.38 4.91 3.00
N ALA A 157 13.15 6.00 3.13
CA ALA A 157 14.60 5.95 3.15
C ALA A 157 15.17 5.20 4.36
N THR A 158 14.40 5.06 5.45
CA THR A 158 14.77 4.26 6.62
C THR A 158 14.22 2.83 6.57
N ALA A 159 13.52 2.47 5.49
CA ALA A 159 12.88 1.17 5.37
C ALA A 159 13.91 0.03 5.37
N ARG A 160 13.55 -1.07 6.01
CA ARG A 160 14.35 -2.30 6.11
C ARG A 160 13.70 -3.38 5.26
N ALA A 161 14.51 -4.04 4.44
CA ALA A 161 14.09 -5.21 3.69
C ALA A 161 14.46 -6.49 4.46
N GLN A 162 13.55 -7.47 4.43
CA GLN A 162 13.75 -8.79 5.00
C GLN A 162 13.40 -9.84 3.97
N PHE A 163 14.15 -10.93 3.96
CA PHE A 163 13.94 -12.05 3.06
C PHE A 163 13.74 -13.34 3.83
N VAL A 164 12.87 -14.20 3.28
CA VAL A 164 12.81 -15.62 3.62
C VAL A 164 13.51 -16.37 2.50
N VAL A 165 14.61 -17.06 2.82
CA VAL A 165 15.55 -17.61 1.83
C VAL A 165 15.95 -19.05 2.15
N ARG A 166 16.45 -19.76 1.14
CA ARG A 166 17.24 -21.00 1.29
C ARG A 166 18.40 -21.01 0.29
N LEU A 167 19.33 -21.97 0.40
CA LEU A 167 20.38 -22.13 -0.61
C LEU A 167 19.78 -22.51 -1.96
N ALA A 168 20.26 -21.88 -3.03
CA ALA A 168 19.80 -22.20 -4.38
C ALA A 168 20.45 -23.49 -4.90
N GLY A 169 19.63 -24.42 -5.39
CA GLY A 169 20.07 -25.59 -6.13
C GLY A 169 20.87 -26.64 -5.32
N PRO A 170 21.14 -27.81 -5.94
CA PRO A 170 21.75 -28.96 -5.26
C PRO A 170 23.21 -28.73 -4.85
N ALA A 171 23.92 -27.80 -5.51
CA ALA A 171 25.30 -27.45 -5.19
C ALA A 171 25.44 -26.55 -3.95
N GLY A 172 24.33 -26.22 -3.26
CA GLY A 172 24.32 -25.34 -2.09
C GLY A 172 24.59 -23.88 -2.44
N GLY A 173 24.16 -23.43 -3.62
CA GLY A 173 24.20 -22.03 -4.04
C GLY A 173 25.59 -21.46 -4.36
N LYS A 174 26.67 -22.21 -4.23
CA LYS A 174 28.02 -21.66 -4.44
C LYS A 174 28.21 -21.19 -5.88
N PHE A 175 28.80 -20.02 -6.03
CA PHE A 175 29.24 -19.52 -7.34
C PHE A 175 30.61 -18.82 -7.23
N GLU A 176 31.30 -18.76 -8.37
CA GLU A 176 32.47 -17.93 -8.58
C GLU A 176 32.28 -17.16 -9.89
N ARG A 177 32.54 -15.85 -9.86
CA ARG A 177 32.44 -14.96 -11.02
C ARG A 177 33.37 -13.77 -10.82
N ASP A 178 34.13 -13.40 -11.85
CA ASP A 178 35.06 -12.27 -11.83
C ASP A 178 36.07 -12.34 -10.66
N GLY A 179 36.51 -13.56 -10.32
CA GLY A 179 37.40 -13.82 -9.17
C GLY A 179 36.75 -13.61 -7.80
N LYS A 180 35.44 -13.36 -7.76
CA LYS A 180 34.63 -13.21 -6.54
C LYS A 180 33.83 -14.48 -6.29
N ARG A 181 33.70 -14.86 -5.03
CA ARG A 181 32.96 -16.05 -4.60
C ARG A 181 31.70 -15.64 -3.87
N GLY A 182 30.63 -16.41 -3.99
CA GLY A 182 29.40 -16.12 -3.27
C GLY A 182 28.46 -17.31 -3.12
N LEU A 183 27.34 -17.03 -2.45
CA LEU A 183 26.21 -17.92 -2.27
C LEU A 183 24.98 -17.30 -2.93
N ALA A 184 24.41 -18.06 -3.84
CA ALA A 184 23.15 -17.80 -4.48
C ALA A 184 22.01 -18.31 -3.59
N LEU A 185 21.06 -17.42 -3.31
CA LEU A 185 19.92 -17.65 -2.43
C LEU A 185 18.64 -17.73 -3.24
N GLU A 186 17.80 -18.71 -2.92
CA GLU A 186 16.41 -18.75 -3.36
C GLU A 186 15.56 -17.92 -2.41
N VAL A 187 15.06 -16.79 -2.91
CA VAL A 187 14.17 -15.90 -2.16
C VAL A 187 12.76 -16.42 -2.30
N LEU A 188 12.24 -17.00 -1.23
CA LEU A 188 10.89 -17.57 -1.14
C LEU A 188 9.85 -16.49 -0.84
N ALA A 189 10.24 -15.48 -0.04
CA ALA A 189 9.42 -14.32 0.26
C ALA A 189 10.27 -13.11 0.61
N TYR A 190 9.69 -11.92 0.46
CA TYR A 190 10.30 -10.68 0.90
C TYR A 190 9.28 -9.70 1.45
N ARG A 191 9.72 -8.84 2.37
CA ARG A 191 9.00 -7.63 2.74
C ARG A 191 9.95 -6.46 2.94
N VAL A 192 9.45 -5.27 2.72
CA VAL A 192 10.10 -4.01 3.05
C VAL A 192 9.16 -3.29 4.00
N HIS A 193 9.66 -2.88 5.16
CA HIS A 193 8.86 -2.21 6.17
C HIS A 193 9.58 -0.96 6.68
N THR A 194 8.83 0.04 7.09
CA THR A 194 9.32 1.21 7.80
C THR A 194 9.39 0.90 9.29
N PRO A 195 10.59 0.91 9.93
CA PRO A 195 10.69 0.62 11.35
C PRO A 195 9.88 1.58 12.22
N CYS A 196 9.63 2.81 11.76
CA CYS A 196 8.97 3.87 12.54
C CYS A 196 7.54 3.55 12.96
N ASP A 197 6.75 3.05 12.03
CA ASP A 197 5.32 2.79 12.18
C ASP A 197 4.98 1.32 11.91
N GLY A 198 5.97 0.51 11.52
CA GLY A 198 5.80 -0.89 11.14
C GLY A 198 5.07 -1.08 9.82
N ALA A 199 4.81 -0.02 9.06
CA ALA A 199 4.05 -0.11 7.82
C ALA A 199 4.82 -0.90 6.75
N ILE A 200 4.10 -1.71 5.98
CA ILE A 200 4.66 -2.46 4.86
C ILE A 200 4.70 -1.58 3.62
N VAL A 201 5.89 -1.38 3.07
CA VAL A 201 6.12 -0.64 1.83
C VAL A 201 5.85 -1.51 0.61
N VAL A 202 6.42 -2.72 0.61
CA VAL A 202 6.17 -3.76 -0.39
C VAL A 202 6.37 -5.13 0.24
N ALA A 203 5.59 -6.12 -0.15
CA ALA A 203 5.82 -7.50 0.23
C ALA A 203 5.36 -8.46 -0.87
N GLN A 204 6.06 -9.58 -0.99
CA GLN A 204 5.60 -10.74 -1.74
C GLN A 204 5.94 -12.02 -0.97
N PRO A 205 4.93 -12.83 -0.59
CA PRO A 205 3.50 -12.51 -0.71
C PRO A 205 3.07 -11.43 0.32
N ARG A 206 1.76 -11.20 0.50
CA ARG A 206 1.26 -10.17 1.43
C ARG A 206 1.83 -10.39 2.84
N ALA A 207 2.23 -9.29 3.49
CA ALA A 207 2.71 -9.25 4.87
C ALA A 207 1.81 -8.35 5.72
N ASP A 208 1.73 -8.66 7.01
CA ASP A 208 1.07 -7.82 8.01
C ASP A 208 2.02 -6.72 8.51
N ALA A 209 1.43 -5.65 9.05
CA ALA A 209 2.20 -4.57 9.68
C ALA A 209 2.96 -5.09 10.90
N LEU A 210 4.14 -4.50 11.14
CA LEU A 210 4.99 -4.83 12.27
C LEU A 210 4.72 -3.92 13.47
N ALA A 211 5.25 -4.32 14.63
CA ALA A 211 5.34 -3.41 15.76
C ALA A 211 6.28 -2.25 15.40
N ALA A 212 5.82 -1.03 15.68
CA ALA A 212 6.62 0.17 15.52
C ALA A 212 7.84 0.16 16.46
N GLU A 213 8.97 0.65 15.96
CA GLU A 213 10.22 0.91 16.69
C GLU A 213 10.54 2.42 16.63
N PRO A 214 9.86 3.28 17.41
CA PRO A 214 10.05 4.74 17.31
C PRO A 214 11.50 5.19 17.54
N ALA A 215 12.26 4.45 18.35
CA ALA A 215 13.68 4.71 18.60
C ALA A 215 14.54 4.61 17.33
N ALA A 216 14.12 3.84 16.32
CA ALA A 216 14.80 3.77 15.02
C ALA A 216 14.62 5.04 14.17
N CYS A 217 13.79 5.98 14.61
CA CYS A 217 13.28 7.09 13.80
C CYS A 217 13.63 8.48 14.34
N ALA A 218 14.62 8.54 15.22
CA ALA A 218 15.05 9.73 15.96
C ALA A 218 15.49 10.95 15.11
N ALA A 219 15.25 10.98 13.80
CA ALA A 219 15.61 12.08 12.90
C ALA A 219 14.56 12.43 11.84
N ILE A 220 13.42 11.74 11.75
CA ILE A 220 12.33 12.22 10.88
C ILE A 220 11.56 13.25 11.70
N VAL A 221 12.01 14.50 11.57
CA VAL A 221 11.40 15.67 12.21
C VAL A 221 9.90 15.58 12.02
N ASP A 222 9.19 15.67 13.13
CA ASP A 222 7.74 15.61 13.22
C ASP A 222 7.14 16.90 12.62
N ASP A 223 7.36 17.12 11.32
CA ASP A 223 6.57 18.02 10.51
C ASP A 223 5.31 17.24 10.13
N THR A 224 4.51 16.96 11.15
CA THR A 224 3.11 16.64 10.96
C THR A 224 2.56 17.72 10.02
N PRO A 225 2.17 17.38 8.77
CA PRO A 225 1.58 18.37 7.88
C PRO A 225 0.41 19.01 8.65
N PRO A 226 0.25 20.34 8.63
CA PRO A 226 -0.89 20.96 9.27
C PRO A 226 -2.15 20.25 8.76
N PRO A 227 -3.08 19.87 9.65
CA PRO A 227 -4.28 19.14 9.26
C PRO A 227 -4.92 19.87 8.08
N VAL A 228 -5.02 19.17 6.95
CA VAL A 228 -5.67 19.71 5.76
C VAL A 228 -7.13 19.85 6.13
N ASP A 229 -7.56 21.08 6.40
CA ASP A 229 -8.95 21.37 6.73
C ASP A 229 -9.83 20.92 5.56
N PRO A 230 -10.64 19.86 5.73
CA PRO A 230 -11.50 19.34 4.66
C PRO A 230 -12.54 20.37 4.20
N THR A 231 -12.68 21.49 4.93
CA THR A 231 -13.59 22.60 4.60
C THR A 231 -12.94 23.70 3.75
N ALA A 232 -11.62 23.65 3.50
CA ALA A 232 -10.87 24.71 2.81
C ALA A 232 -11.38 25.03 1.39
N GLY A 233 -12.02 24.05 0.72
CA GLY A 233 -12.62 24.21 -0.61
C GLY A 233 -14.14 24.43 -0.63
N LEU A 234 -14.81 24.38 0.53
CA LEU A 234 -16.27 24.51 0.60
C LEU A 234 -16.70 25.98 0.60
N PRO A 235 -17.91 26.32 0.12
CA PRO A 235 -18.47 27.66 0.30
C PRO A 235 -18.81 27.91 1.77
N GLU A 236 -18.66 29.17 2.22
CA GLU A 236 -18.96 29.58 3.60
C GLU A 236 -20.46 29.43 3.93
N ALA A 237 -21.33 29.65 2.95
CA ALA A 237 -22.76 29.38 3.02
C ALA A 237 -23.31 29.11 1.61
N LEU A 238 -24.42 28.37 1.50
CA LEU A 238 -25.15 28.24 0.25
C LEU A 238 -25.79 29.59 -0.12
N THR A 239 -25.69 29.97 -1.39
CA THR A 239 -26.33 31.18 -1.89
C THR A 239 -27.83 30.95 -2.13
N ALA A 240 -28.60 32.02 -2.25
CA ALA A 240 -30.02 31.91 -2.59
C ALA A 240 -30.24 31.17 -3.94
N ASP A 241 -29.33 31.34 -4.90
CA ASP A 241 -29.37 30.66 -6.19
C ASP A 241 -29.09 29.15 -6.05
N ASP A 242 -28.20 28.75 -5.15
CA ASP A 242 -27.96 27.34 -4.84
C ASP A 242 -29.22 26.71 -4.23
N LEU A 243 -29.86 27.38 -3.28
CA LEU A 243 -31.10 26.90 -2.66
C LEU A 243 -32.22 26.78 -3.69
N LYS A 244 -32.39 27.78 -4.57
CA LYS A 244 -33.40 27.75 -5.63
C LYS A 244 -33.17 26.62 -6.63
N ARG A 245 -31.90 26.37 -6.99
CA ARG A 245 -31.52 25.26 -7.89
C ARG A 245 -31.81 23.90 -7.26
N VAL A 246 -31.44 23.72 -5.99
CA VAL A 246 -31.63 22.47 -5.25
C VAL A 246 -33.11 22.17 -4.98
N LEU A 247 -33.92 23.20 -4.73
CA LEU A 247 -35.35 23.06 -4.40
C LEU A 247 -36.28 23.09 -5.61
N ARG A 248 -35.77 23.31 -6.83
CA ARG A 248 -36.59 23.27 -8.05
C ARG A 248 -37.44 22.00 -8.17
N PRO A 249 -36.92 20.78 -7.93
CA PRO A 249 -37.74 19.57 -7.99
C PRO A 249 -38.88 19.53 -6.97
N VAL A 250 -38.72 20.18 -5.81
CA VAL A 250 -39.78 20.29 -4.80
C VAL A 250 -40.89 21.20 -5.28
N SER A 251 -40.55 22.33 -5.93
CA SER A 251 -41.53 23.22 -6.53
C SER A 251 -42.29 22.58 -7.69
N GLU A 252 -41.63 21.77 -8.50
CA GLU A 252 -42.26 20.98 -9.57
C GLU A 252 -43.20 19.93 -8.96
N ALA A 253 -42.71 19.13 -8.01
CA ALA A 253 -43.51 18.13 -7.32
C ALA A 253 -44.73 18.75 -6.62
N ALA A 254 -44.63 19.96 -6.07
CA ALA A 254 -45.77 20.62 -5.45
C ALA A 254 -46.90 20.95 -6.44
N ARG A 255 -46.56 21.30 -7.69
CA ARG A 255 -47.56 21.48 -8.76
C ARG A 255 -48.20 20.15 -9.11
N ASP A 256 -47.41 19.10 -9.25
CA ASP A 256 -47.95 17.75 -9.52
C ASP A 256 -48.85 17.27 -8.37
N CYS A 257 -48.49 17.55 -7.12
CA CYS A 257 -49.31 17.26 -5.95
C CYS A 257 -50.62 18.07 -5.96
N PHE A 258 -50.58 19.34 -6.40
CA PHE A 258 -51.78 20.14 -6.55
C PHE A 258 -52.71 19.57 -7.63
N ASP A 259 -52.18 19.24 -8.80
CA ASP A 259 -52.97 18.65 -9.89
C ASP A 259 -53.63 17.33 -9.47
N ALA A 260 -52.96 16.56 -8.61
CA ALA A 260 -53.46 15.29 -8.08
C ALA A 260 -54.53 15.45 -6.98
N TYR A 261 -54.42 16.45 -6.11
CA TYR A 261 -55.23 16.55 -4.89
C TYR A 261 -56.13 17.79 -4.80
N GLY A 262 -55.94 18.79 -5.66
CA GLY A 262 -56.84 19.93 -5.84
C GLY A 262 -56.90 20.94 -4.70
N VAL A 263 -55.96 20.92 -3.74
CA VAL A 263 -55.94 21.87 -2.62
C VAL A 263 -54.97 23.03 -2.91
N PRO A 264 -55.45 24.23 -3.28
CA PRO A 264 -54.60 25.39 -3.50
C PRO A 264 -54.21 26.02 -2.16
N GLY A 265 -53.12 26.79 -2.13
CA GLY A 265 -52.69 27.46 -0.91
C GLY A 265 -51.32 28.09 -0.98
N LYS A 266 -50.90 28.67 0.14
CA LYS A 266 -49.55 29.19 0.35
C LYS A 266 -48.96 28.57 1.61
N GLY A 267 -47.69 28.20 1.52
CA GLY A 267 -46.96 27.62 2.63
C GLY A 267 -45.50 28.06 2.66
N LYS A 268 -44.84 27.70 3.75
CA LYS A 268 -43.41 27.90 3.98
C LYS A 268 -42.80 26.57 4.41
N LEU A 269 -41.68 26.22 3.79
CA LEU A 269 -40.89 25.05 4.14
C LEU A 269 -39.64 25.54 4.89
N THR A 270 -39.51 25.19 6.16
CA THR A 270 -38.34 25.51 6.97
C THR A 270 -37.41 24.31 7.04
N TYR A 271 -36.16 24.48 6.60
CA TYR A 271 -35.14 23.45 6.61
C TYR A 271 -34.02 23.82 7.58
N THR A 272 -33.51 22.83 8.32
CA THR A 272 -32.20 22.89 8.98
C THR A 272 -31.31 21.84 8.33
N VAL A 273 -30.15 22.28 7.84
CA VAL A 273 -29.22 21.46 7.06
C VAL A 273 -27.86 21.46 7.75
N SER A 274 -27.22 20.30 7.86
CA SER A 274 -25.87 20.17 8.40
C SER A 274 -24.81 20.63 7.40
N GLY A 275 -23.58 20.88 7.86
CA GLY A 275 -22.45 21.21 6.99
C GLY A 275 -22.14 20.15 5.92
N ALA A 276 -22.53 18.90 6.15
CA ALA A 276 -22.42 17.81 5.18
C ALA A 276 -23.55 17.81 4.12
N GLY A 277 -24.53 18.72 4.22
CA GLY A 277 -25.63 18.84 3.27
C GLY A 277 -26.86 17.95 3.57
N ALA A 278 -26.91 17.34 4.76
CA ALA A 278 -28.03 16.50 5.17
C ALA A 278 -29.10 17.32 5.90
N ILE A 279 -30.38 17.04 5.65
CA ILE A 279 -31.50 17.65 6.36
C ILE A 279 -31.56 17.08 7.78
N THR A 280 -31.40 17.93 8.79
CA THR A 280 -31.51 17.55 10.21
C THR A 280 -32.87 17.89 10.82
N ALA A 281 -33.54 18.91 10.28
CA ALA A 281 -34.91 19.25 10.64
C ALA A 281 -35.67 19.80 9.43
N TYR A 282 -36.96 19.53 9.38
CA TYR A 282 -37.87 20.01 8.35
C TYR A 282 -39.25 20.27 8.96
N GLU A 283 -39.82 21.43 8.66
CA GLU A 283 -41.16 21.84 9.09
C GLU A 283 -41.91 22.51 7.94
N GLN A 284 -43.18 22.16 7.78
CA GLN A 284 -44.11 22.79 6.84
C GLN A 284 -45.10 23.65 7.62
N VAL A 285 -45.29 24.90 7.21
CA VAL A 285 -46.23 25.86 7.83
C VAL A 285 -47.14 26.45 6.75
N GLY A 286 -48.40 26.70 7.07
CA GLY A 286 -49.37 27.37 6.20
C GLY A 286 -50.52 26.48 5.75
N ASP A 287 -51.12 26.79 4.60
CA ASP A 287 -52.39 26.21 4.14
C ASP A 287 -52.29 24.71 3.79
N PHE A 288 -51.08 24.18 3.65
CA PHE A 288 -50.85 22.79 3.27
C PHE A 288 -50.82 21.82 4.45
N VAL A 289 -50.72 22.31 5.68
CA VAL A 289 -50.65 21.47 6.88
C VAL A 289 -51.90 20.61 6.99
N ASP A 290 -51.72 19.31 7.30
CA ASP A 290 -52.76 18.29 7.40
C ASP A 290 -53.58 17.98 6.12
N THR A 291 -53.20 18.57 4.98
CA THR A 291 -53.84 18.31 3.68
C THR A 291 -53.19 17.14 2.91
N PRO A 292 -53.90 16.49 1.96
CA PRO A 292 -53.29 15.53 1.05
C PRO A 292 -52.16 16.13 0.20
N THR A 293 -52.33 17.36 -0.32
CA THR A 293 -51.31 18.09 -1.07
C THR A 293 -50.05 18.32 -0.23
N GLY A 294 -50.20 18.74 1.03
CA GLY A 294 -49.07 18.97 1.95
C GLY A 294 -48.26 17.71 2.24
N ARG A 295 -48.92 16.58 2.48
CA ARG A 295 -48.25 15.27 2.66
C ARG A 295 -47.46 14.84 1.43
N CYS A 296 -47.95 15.14 0.24
CA CYS A 296 -47.26 14.87 -1.01
C CYS A 296 -46.01 15.76 -1.18
N ILE A 297 -46.13 17.07 -0.88
CA ILE A 297 -45.01 18.02 -0.86
C ILE A 297 -43.93 17.59 0.14
N ASP A 298 -44.32 17.17 1.34
CA ASP A 298 -43.41 16.72 2.40
C ASP A 298 -42.50 15.58 1.95
N LYS A 299 -43.03 14.64 1.16
CA LYS A 299 -42.26 13.52 0.63
C LYS A 299 -41.15 14.00 -0.31
N ALA A 300 -41.46 14.93 -1.21
CA ALA A 300 -40.47 15.50 -2.12
C ALA A 300 -39.45 16.36 -1.35
N ALA A 301 -39.92 17.18 -0.42
CA ALA A 301 -39.10 18.06 0.40
C ALA A 301 -38.06 17.31 1.23
N LYS A 302 -38.44 16.17 1.83
CA LYS A 302 -37.53 15.33 2.65
C LYS A 302 -36.52 14.53 1.82
N ALA A 303 -36.72 14.39 0.51
CA ALA A 303 -35.84 13.64 -0.37
C ALA A 303 -34.67 14.48 -0.96
N VAL A 304 -34.65 15.78 -0.71
CA VAL A 304 -33.63 16.69 -1.24
C VAL A 304 -32.30 16.54 -0.49
N SER A 305 -31.19 16.63 -1.23
CA SER A 305 -29.84 16.73 -0.68
C SER A 305 -29.21 18.07 -1.05
N PHE A 306 -28.52 18.69 -0.10
CA PHE A 306 -27.86 19.98 -0.27
C PHE A 306 -26.35 19.79 -0.48
N PRO A 307 -25.66 20.69 -1.19
CA PRO A 307 -24.20 20.70 -1.23
C PRO A 307 -23.60 20.97 0.16
N ALA A 308 -22.40 20.45 0.42
CA ALA A 308 -21.68 20.70 1.66
C ALA A 308 -21.27 22.18 1.80
N SER A 309 -21.20 22.67 3.04
CA SER A 309 -20.81 24.05 3.37
C SER A 309 -19.90 24.07 4.61
N ARG A 310 -19.15 25.16 4.82
CA ARG A 310 -18.28 25.29 6.00
C ARG A 310 -19.05 25.44 7.32
N LYS A 311 -20.30 25.92 7.28
CA LYS A 311 -21.12 26.05 8.49
C LYS A 311 -21.51 24.68 9.02
N ALA A 312 -21.36 24.47 10.32
CA ALA A 312 -21.76 23.22 10.97
C ALA A 312 -23.26 22.91 10.76
N SER A 313 -24.10 23.94 10.75
CA SER A 313 -25.50 23.87 10.34
C SER A 313 -26.02 25.25 9.89
N PHE A 314 -27.08 25.27 9.10
CA PHE A 314 -27.81 26.49 8.76
C PHE A 314 -29.31 26.21 8.58
N THR A 315 -30.12 27.22 8.88
CA THR A 315 -31.58 27.17 8.76
C THR A 315 -32.05 28.20 7.76
N PHE A 316 -32.99 27.83 6.88
CA PHE A 316 -33.62 28.76 5.94
C PHE A 316 -35.08 28.39 5.69
N THR A 317 -35.84 29.35 5.16
CA THR A 317 -37.26 29.18 4.82
C THR A 317 -37.47 29.38 3.32
N TYR A 318 -38.17 28.44 2.69
CA TYR A 318 -38.51 28.47 1.27
C TYR A 318 -40.02 28.62 1.08
N PRO A 319 -40.50 29.69 0.41
CA PRO A 319 -41.93 29.87 0.16
C PRO A 319 -42.40 28.94 -0.96
N ILE A 320 -43.60 28.37 -0.80
CA ILE A 320 -44.26 27.56 -1.82
C ILE A 320 -45.70 28.00 -1.99
N SER A 321 -46.16 28.10 -3.24
CA SER A 321 -47.54 28.46 -3.55
C SER A 321 -48.00 27.70 -4.79
N VAL A 322 -49.18 27.11 -4.71
CA VAL A 322 -49.87 26.45 -5.82
C VAL A 322 -51.31 26.97 -5.86
N GLN A 323 -51.82 27.20 -7.07
CA GLN A 323 -53.11 27.81 -7.35
C GLN A 323 -53.73 27.14 -8.56
#